data_AF-A0A225SPJ3-F1
#
_entry.id   AF-A0A225SPJ3-F1
#
_cell.length_a   1.000
_cell.length_b   1.000
_cell.length_c   1.000
_cell.angle_alpha   90.00
_cell.angle_beta   90.00
_cell.angle_gamma   90.00
#
_symmetry.space_group_name_H-M   'P 1'
#
loop_
_entity.id
_entity.type
_entity.pdbx_description
1 polymer ?
#
loop_
_entity_poly.entity_id
_entity_poly.type
_entity_poly.pdbx_seq_one_letter_code
_entity_poly.pdbx_strand_id
1 'polypeptide(L)'
;MTPKIPETEEGLLFAELDLGVISIAKSAADPAGHYARPDVTRLLLNPKRYRPVEFFSATGTPVQEAMEALPSLKSTDDESTPREREA
;
A
#
# COMPACT_ATOMS: atom_id res chain seq x y z
N MET A 1 -15.13 -8.14 -30.26
CA MET A 1 -15.04 -8.02 -28.79
C MET A 1 -15.11 -9.42 -28.18
N THR A 2 -14.27 -9.74 -27.19
CA THR A 2 -14.32 -11.05 -26.52
C THR A 2 -15.68 -11.24 -25.83
N PRO A 3 -16.33 -12.41 -25.96
CA PRO A 3 -17.57 -12.71 -25.25
C PRO A 3 -17.36 -12.73 -23.73
N LYS A 4 -18.43 -12.50 -22.96
CA LYS A 4 -18.38 -12.49 -21.49
C LYS A 4 -17.93 -13.86 -20.97
N ILE A 5 -16.90 -13.88 -20.13
CA ILE A 5 -16.39 -15.09 -19.47
C ILE A 5 -17.18 -15.32 -18.17
N PRO A 6 -17.65 -16.55 -17.89
CA PRO A 6 -18.27 -16.90 -16.61
C PRO A 6 -17.32 -16.72 -15.41
N GLU A 7 -17.87 -16.47 -14.22
CA GLU A 7 -17.08 -16.15 -13.01
C GLU A 7 -16.13 -17.27 -12.57
N THR A 8 -16.42 -18.52 -12.95
CA THR A 8 -15.67 -19.71 -12.55
C THR A 8 -14.66 -20.19 -13.60
N GLU A 9 -14.51 -19.47 -14.71
CA GLU A 9 -13.67 -19.88 -15.83
C GLU A 9 -12.50 -18.92 -16.06
N GLU A 10 -11.36 -19.47 -16.46
CA GLU A 10 -10.19 -18.69 -16.86
C GLU A 10 -10.25 -18.34 -18.35
N GLY A 11 -9.77 -17.15 -18.70
CA GLY A 11 -9.65 -16.76 -20.10
C GLY A 11 -8.90 -15.45 -20.30
N LEU A 12 -8.56 -15.18 -21.57
CA LEU A 12 -7.85 -13.97 -21.96
C LEU A 12 -8.82 -12.97 -22.60
N LEU A 13 -8.89 -11.78 -22.02
CA LEU A 13 -9.71 -10.68 -22.52
C LEU A 13 -8.84 -9.75 -23.39
N PHE A 14 -9.20 -9.62 -24.66
CA PHE A 14 -8.54 -8.71 -25.59
C PHE A 14 -9.54 -7.72 -26.17
N ALA A 15 -9.12 -6.48 -26.30
CA ALA A 15 -9.88 -5.44 -26.98
C ALA A 15 -8.91 -4.45 -27.61
N GLU A 16 -9.30 -3.92 -28.77
CA GLU A 16 -8.66 -2.76 -29.36
C GLU A 16 -9.22 -1.51 -28.71
N LEU A 17 -8.34 -0.59 -28.32
CA LEU A 17 -8.71 0.67 -27.69
C LEU A 17 -8.28 1.82 -28.60
N ASP A 18 -9.25 2.56 -29.13
CA ASP A 18 -8.98 3.85 -29.75
C ASP A 18 -8.89 4.94 -28.67
N LEU A 19 -7.67 5.39 -28.41
CA LEU A 19 -7.40 6.43 -27.41
C LEU A 19 -7.90 7.81 -27.85
N GLY A 20 -8.14 8.04 -29.15
CA GLY A 20 -8.67 9.30 -29.66
C GLY A 20 -10.09 9.60 -29.14
N VAL A 21 -10.87 8.55 -28.85
CA VAL A 21 -12.24 8.67 -28.30
C VAL A 21 -12.24 9.31 -26.90
N ILE A 22 -11.14 9.21 -26.15
CA ILE A 22 -11.02 9.83 -24.82
C ILE A 22 -11.20 11.34 -24.91
N SER A 23 -10.65 11.99 -25.92
CA SER A 23 -10.79 13.43 -26.10
C SER A 23 -12.26 13.83 -26.32
N ILE A 24 -13.00 13.06 -27.14
CA ILE A 24 -14.43 13.29 -27.37
C ILE A 24 -15.22 13.10 -26.08
N ALA A 25 -14.93 12.03 -25.34
CA ALA A 25 -15.59 11.75 -24.07
C ALA A 25 -15.34 12.86 -23.04
N LYS A 26 -14.11 13.36 -22.93
CA LYS A 26 -13.77 14.48 -22.05
C LYS A 26 -14.41 15.80 -22.48
N SER A 27 -14.50 16.08 -23.78
CA SER A 27 -15.24 17.24 -24.28
C SER A 27 -16.71 17.22 -23.85
N ALA A 28 -17.34 16.04 -23.81
CA ALA A 28 -18.69 15.89 -23.28
C ALA A 28 -18.75 15.97 -21.74
N ALA A 29 -17.82 15.29 -21.06
CA ALA A 29 -17.80 15.11 -19.61
C ALA A 29 -16.37 15.07 -19.02
N ASP A 30 -15.87 16.21 -18.51
CA ASP A 30 -14.59 16.28 -17.79
C ASP A 30 -14.73 16.82 -16.35
N PRO A 31 -14.92 15.94 -15.34
CA PRO A 31 -15.12 16.35 -13.95
C PRO A 31 -13.88 16.98 -13.31
N ALA A 32 -12.68 16.65 -13.80
CA ALA A 32 -11.43 17.24 -13.31
C ALA A 32 -10.97 18.45 -14.15
N GLY A 33 -11.64 18.70 -15.29
CA GLY A 33 -11.36 19.79 -16.23
C GLY A 33 -12.41 20.90 -16.16
N HIS A 34 -13.17 21.12 -17.24
CA HIS A 34 -14.04 22.30 -17.37
C HIS A 34 -15.24 22.33 -16.42
N TYR A 35 -15.65 21.19 -15.86
CA TYR A 35 -16.65 21.16 -14.80
C TYR A 35 -16.05 21.45 -13.41
N ALA A 36 -14.72 21.42 -13.26
CA ALA A 36 -14.09 21.72 -11.99
C ALA A 36 -14.23 23.22 -11.67
N ARG A 37 -14.72 23.52 -10.47
CA ARG A 37 -14.82 24.88 -9.92
C ARG A 37 -13.82 25.05 -8.78
N PRO A 38 -12.54 25.34 -9.08
CA PRO A 38 -11.49 25.44 -8.05
C PRO A 38 -11.70 26.62 -7.10
N ASP A 39 -12.54 27.57 -7.48
CA ASP A 39 -13.04 28.66 -6.64
C ASP A 39 -14.07 28.20 -5.60
N VAL A 40 -14.82 27.11 -5.87
CA VAL A 40 -15.87 26.59 -4.99
C VAL A 40 -15.38 25.41 -4.15
N THR A 41 -14.67 24.46 -4.76
CA THR A 41 -14.24 23.23 -4.07
C THR A 41 -12.86 22.81 -4.54
N ARG A 42 -12.00 22.44 -3.58
CA ARG A 42 -10.66 21.90 -3.83
C ARG A 42 -10.44 20.64 -3.00
N LEU A 43 -9.99 19.57 -3.65
CA LEU A 43 -9.50 18.36 -2.98
C LEU A 43 -8.02 18.52 -2.68
N LEU A 44 -7.64 18.48 -1.41
CA LEU A 44 -6.24 18.53 -0.98
C LEU A 44 -5.74 17.11 -0.71
N LEU A 45 -4.75 16.67 -1.49
CA LEU A 45 -4.11 15.36 -1.31
C LEU A 45 -2.88 15.52 -0.42
N ASN A 46 -2.79 14.69 0.63
CA ASN A 46 -1.55 14.50 1.37
C ASN A 46 -0.79 13.29 0.79
N PRO A 47 0.30 13.50 0.04
CA PRO A 47 1.04 12.41 -0.61
C PRO A 47 2.03 11.71 0.35
N LYS A 48 2.06 12.07 1.64
CA LYS A 48 2.97 11.43 2.60
C LYS A 48 2.66 9.93 2.68
N ARG A 49 3.68 9.10 2.50
CA ARG A 49 3.56 7.65 2.75
C ARG A 49 3.38 7.42 4.24
N TYR A 50 2.31 6.72 4.61
CA TYR A 50 2.05 6.30 5.99
C TYR A 50 2.48 4.85 6.18
N ARG A 51 3.02 4.54 7.36
CA ARG A 51 3.31 3.15 7.74
C ARG A 51 2.03 2.51 8.26
N PRO A 52 1.71 1.25 7.89
CA PRO A 52 0.56 0.55 8.45
C PRO A 52 0.64 0.34 9.96
N VAL A 53 1.86 0.34 10.53
CA VAL A 53 2.12 0.19 11.96
C VAL A 53 3.10 1.26 12.41
N GLU A 54 2.75 1.96 13.48
CA GLU A 54 3.63 2.86 14.24
C GLU A 54 3.77 2.32 15.66
N PHE A 55 4.99 2.09 16.10
CA PHE A 55 5.25 1.75 17.50
C PHE A 55 5.26 3.04 18.30
N PHE A 56 4.44 3.13 19.36
CA PHE A 56 4.43 4.27 20.29
C PHE A 56 4.62 3.78 21.74
N SER A 57 5.26 4.60 22.58
CA SER A 57 5.33 4.40 24.02
C SER A 57 4.21 5.19 24.70
N ALA A 58 3.58 4.64 25.74
CA ALA A 58 2.55 5.31 26.53
C ALA A 58 3.06 6.60 27.22
N THR A 59 4.38 6.76 27.38
CA THR A 59 5.01 7.94 27.97
C THR A 59 5.29 9.08 26.98
N GLY A 60 4.87 8.95 25.71
CA GLY A 60 5.06 9.98 24.68
C GLY A 60 6.48 10.04 24.09
N THR A 61 7.38 9.14 24.51
CA THR A 61 8.71 9.01 23.92
C THR A 61 8.60 8.26 22.57
N PRO A 62 9.21 8.78 21.48
CA PRO A 62 9.29 8.04 20.22
C PRO A 62 9.91 6.67 20.45
N VAL A 63 9.30 5.60 19.93
CA VAL A 63 9.83 4.23 20.13
C VAL A 63 11.19 4.06 19.48
N GLN A 64 11.52 4.87 18.48
CA GLN A 64 12.87 4.94 17.92
C GLN A 64 13.92 5.27 19.00
N GLU A 65 13.68 6.29 19.83
CA GLU A 65 14.58 6.67 20.94
C GLU A 65 14.56 5.61 22.04
N ALA A 66 13.41 5.01 22.33
CA ALA A 66 13.30 3.96 23.35
C ALA A 66 14.00 2.65 22.92
N MET A 67 13.94 2.29 21.63
CA MET A 67 14.61 1.11 21.07
C MET A 67 16.12 1.31 20.95
N GLU A 68 16.57 2.54 20.65
CA GLU A 68 18.00 2.90 20.57
C GLU A 68 18.65 3.00 21.97
N ALA A 69 17.86 3.34 22.99
CA ALA A 69 18.29 3.38 24.40
C ALA A 69 18.31 2.01 25.10
N LEU A 70 17.72 0.96 24.51
CA LEU A 70 17.85 -0.40 25.02
C LEU A 70 19.20 -0.97 24.57
N PRO A 71 20.12 -1.31 25.50
CA PRO A 71 21.34 -2.00 25.12
C PRO A 71 20.92 -3.32 24.46
N SER A 72 21.47 -3.56 23.26
CA SER A 72 21.28 -4.80 22.50
C SER A 72 21.32 -6.00 23.44
N LEU A 73 20.15 -6.57 23.77
CA LEU A 73 20.07 -7.89 24.37
C LEU A 73 20.62 -8.84 23.31
N LYS A 74 21.92 -9.08 23.36
CA LYS A 74 22.53 -10.21 22.69
C LYS A 74 21.78 -11.43 23.21
N SER A 75 21.17 -12.16 22.30
CA SER A 75 20.58 -13.47 22.53
C SER A 75 21.56 -14.33 23.33
N THR A 76 21.32 -14.51 24.62
CA THR A 76 21.96 -15.55 25.43
C THR A 76 21.19 -16.85 25.20
N ASP A 77 21.23 -17.33 23.96
CA ASP A 77 20.91 -18.72 23.65
C ASP A 77 22.22 -19.37 23.20
N ASP A 78 23.15 -19.51 24.16
CA ASP A 78 24.23 -20.48 24.07
C ASP A 78 23.81 -21.71 24.88
N GLU A 79 22.83 -22.46 24.35
CA GLU A 79 22.53 -23.80 24.82
C GLU A 79 23.37 -24.80 24.01
N SER A 80 24.68 -24.77 24.22
CA SER A 80 25.59 -25.85 23.83
C SER A 80 25.81 -26.81 25.00
N THR A 81 24.71 -27.35 25.54
CA THR A 81 24.74 -28.54 26.40
C THR A 81 24.84 -29.79 25.51
N PRO A 82 25.91 -30.61 25.59
CA PRO A 82 26.00 -31.82 24.77
C PRO A 82 24.93 -32.82 25.23
N ARG A 83 23.99 -33.18 24.37
CA ARG A 83 23.12 -34.34 24.59
C ARG A 83 23.96 -35.59 24.42
N GLU A 84 24.39 -36.19 25.53
CA GLU A 84 24.94 -37.53 25.57
C GLU A 84 23.93 -38.49 24.91
N ARG A 85 24.37 -39.19 23.85
CA ARG A 85 23.61 -40.28 23.24
C ARG A 85 23.90 -41.53 24.05
N GLU A 86 22.96 -41.96 24.87
CA GLU A 86 22.94 -43.34 25.38
C GLU A 86 22.11 -44.24 24.45
N ALA A 87 22.80 -45.31 24.02
CA ALA A 87 22.40 -46.63 23.50
C ALA A 87 21.11 -46.78 22.65
#